data_AF-A0A1E4E9F7-F1
#
_entry.id   AF-A0A1E4E9F7-F1
#
_cell.length_a   1.000
_cell.length_b   1.000
_cell.length_c   1.000
_cell.angle_alpha   90.00
_cell.angle_beta   90.00
_cell.angle_gamma   90.00
#
_symmetry.space_group_name_H-M   'P 1'
#
loop_
_entity.id
_entity.type
_entity.pdbx_description
1 polymer ?
#
loop_
_entity_poly.entity_id
_entity_poly.type
_entity_poly.pdbx_seq_one_letter_code
_entity_poly.pdbx_strand_id
1 'polypeptide(L)'
;MGKLKPEVDIIQDVLQAVKQAKPASVFINSLYIQYIERGGLSKKQLEGLLGHACKVQGIPPAKLATLEAIILKKHSKQKSEITITREKREKDPEIQLLIDDILKKYPEHKRVLFFKHKYDQSFFLNPAEIEELKRFAKYLLKK
;
A
#
# COMPACT_ATOMS: atom_id res chain seq x y z
N MET A 1 -8.94 -34.14 41.73
CA MET A 1 -9.79 -32.98 41.40
C MET A 1 -9.87 -32.86 39.89
N GLY A 2 -11.07 -32.60 39.36
CA GLY A 2 -11.51 -32.95 38.00
C GLY A 2 -10.72 -32.32 36.86
N LYS A 3 -10.55 -33.10 35.78
CA LYS A 3 -10.00 -32.63 34.50
C LYS A 3 -10.82 -31.43 34.04
N LEU A 4 -10.17 -30.26 33.97
CA LEU A 4 -10.68 -29.09 33.27
C LEU A 4 -11.08 -29.53 31.86
N LYS A 5 -12.28 -29.13 31.44
CA LYS A 5 -12.93 -29.52 30.19
C LYS A 5 -11.93 -29.47 29.02
N PRO A 6 -11.90 -30.45 28.09
CA PRO A 6 -11.12 -30.29 26.88
C PRO A 6 -11.56 -28.98 26.23
N GLU A 7 -10.62 -28.06 26.06
CA GLU A 7 -10.89 -26.74 25.50
C GLU A 7 -11.48 -26.97 24.10
N VAL A 8 -12.76 -26.65 23.92
CA VAL A 8 -13.46 -26.92 22.66
C VAL A 8 -12.89 -25.98 21.61
N ASP A 9 -12.09 -26.52 20.69
CA ASP A 9 -11.55 -25.75 19.58
C ASP A 9 -12.60 -25.57 18.47
N ILE A 10 -13.36 -24.49 18.60
CA ILE A 10 -14.44 -24.16 17.67
C ILE A 10 -13.89 -23.84 16.27
N ILE A 11 -12.68 -23.29 16.17
CA ILE A 11 -12.08 -22.97 14.88
C ILE A 11 -11.76 -24.27 14.15
N GLN A 12 -11.10 -25.22 14.82
CA GLN A 12 -10.81 -26.54 14.25
C GLN A 12 -12.08 -27.27 13.83
N ASP A 13 -13.09 -27.29 14.69
CA ASP A 13 -14.38 -27.94 14.40
C ASP A 13 -15.04 -27.39 13.14
N VAL A 14 -15.14 -26.06 13.02
CA VAL A 14 -15.74 -25.41 11.85
C VAL A 14 -14.89 -25.67 10.61
N LEU A 15 -13.56 -25.59 10.73
CA LEU A 15 -12.63 -25.82 9.63
C LEU A 15 -12.74 -27.25 9.08
N GLN A 16 -12.86 -28.25 9.96
CA GLN A 16 -13.06 -29.64 9.58
C GLN A 16 -14.42 -29.87 8.91
N ALA A 17 -15.50 -29.30 9.46
CA ALA A 17 -16.83 -29.41 8.87
C ALA A 17 -16.88 -28.79 7.46
N VAL A 18 -16.26 -27.62 7.27
CA VAL A 18 -16.20 -26.96 5.96
C VAL A 18 -15.32 -27.74 4.98
N LYS A 19 -14.20 -28.32 5.44
CA LYS A 19 -13.34 -29.18 4.62
C LYS A 19 -14.06 -30.44 4.14
N GLN A 20 -14.85 -31.07 5.01
CA GLN A 20 -15.67 -32.23 4.66
C GLN A 20 -16.75 -31.88 3.63
N ALA A 21 -17.39 -30.72 3.77
CA ALA A 21 -18.41 -30.27 2.83
C ALA A 21 -17.84 -29.79 1.48
N LYS A 22 -16.61 -29.26 1.46
CA LYS A 22 -15.96 -28.68 0.27
C LYS A 22 -14.50 -29.16 0.12
N PRO A 23 -14.26 -30.46 -0.08
CA PRO A 23 -12.90 -31.02 -0.12
C PRO A 23 -12.07 -30.52 -1.30
N ALA A 24 -12.72 -30.12 -2.41
CA ALA A 24 -12.05 -29.59 -3.60
C ALA A 24 -11.55 -28.14 -3.43
N SER A 25 -11.92 -27.44 -2.34
CA SER A 25 -11.52 -26.06 -2.14
C SER A 25 -10.05 -25.97 -1.69
N VAL A 26 -9.18 -25.53 -2.60
CA VAL A 26 -7.76 -25.27 -2.32
C VAL A 26 -7.61 -24.28 -1.15
N PHE A 27 -8.47 -23.26 -1.09
CA PHE A 27 -8.46 -22.27 -0.01
C PHE A 27 -8.69 -22.90 1.37
N ILE A 28 -9.71 -23.75 1.52
CA ILE A 28 -10.03 -24.39 2.81
C ILE A 28 -8.94 -25.39 3.21
N ASN A 29 -8.40 -26.15 2.27
CA ASN A 29 -7.28 -27.05 2.54
C ASN A 29 -6.04 -26.28 3.01
N SER A 30 -5.74 -25.14 2.38
CA SER A 30 -4.63 -24.26 2.81
C SER A 30 -4.85 -23.71 4.21
N LEU A 31 -6.07 -23.23 4.54
CA LEU A 31 -6.40 -22.78 5.89
C LEU A 31 -6.27 -23.90 6.93
N TYR A 32 -6.71 -25.11 6.58
CA TYR A 32 -6.57 -26.29 7.44
C TYR A 32 -5.11 -26.58 7.78
N ILE A 33 -4.24 -26.65 6.78
CA ILE A 33 -2.81 -26.90 6.98
C ILE A 33 -2.19 -25.79 7.85
N GLN A 34 -2.44 -24.52 7.51
CA GLN A 34 -1.90 -23.38 8.27
C GLN A 34 -2.36 -23.38 9.74
N TYR A 35 -3.61 -23.77 10.00
CA TYR A 35 -4.12 -23.84 11.37
C TYR A 35 -3.44 -24.95 12.15
N ILE A 36 -3.26 -26.13 11.57
CA ILE A 36 -2.57 -27.26 12.20
C ILE A 36 -1.09 -26.92 12.47
N GLU A 37 -0.41 -26.29 11.51
CA GLU A 37 1.03 -25.97 11.64
C GLU A 37 1.31 -24.83 12.61
N ARG A 38 0.44 -23.82 12.67
CA ARG A 38 0.72 -22.56 13.40
C ARG A 38 -0.19 -22.32 14.60
N GLY A 39 -1.25 -23.13 14.76
CA GLY A 39 -2.23 -23.00 15.84
C GLY A 39 -3.14 -21.77 15.75
N GLY A 40 -3.12 -21.02 14.64
CA GLY A 40 -3.91 -19.79 14.56
C GLY A 40 -4.04 -19.20 13.15
N LEU A 41 -5.15 -18.48 12.94
CA LEU A 41 -5.46 -17.78 11.69
C LEU A 41 -5.51 -16.26 11.89
N SER A 42 -5.24 -15.52 10.82
CA SER A 42 -5.46 -14.07 10.77
C SER A 42 -6.97 -13.75 10.76
N LYS A 43 -7.33 -12.51 11.13
CA LYS A 43 -8.74 -12.09 11.17
C LYS A 43 -9.44 -12.29 9.82
N LYS A 44 -8.78 -11.86 8.73
CA LYS A 44 -9.30 -12.01 7.37
C LYS A 44 -9.50 -13.48 6.96
N GLN A 45 -8.64 -14.37 7.43
CA GLN A 45 -8.77 -15.80 7.17
C GLN A 45 -9.97 -16.39 7.92
N LEU A 46 -10.21 -15.97 9.17
CA LEU A 46 -11.40 -16.37 9.93
C LEU A 46 -12.69 -15.81 9.32
N GLU A 47 -12.68 -14.58 8.82
CA GLU A 47 -13.81 -13.99 8.05
C GLU A 47 -14.09 -14.79 6.77
N GLY A 48 -13.04 -15.17 6.04
CA GLY A 48 -13.15 -16.06 4.89
C GLY A 48 -13.74 -17.42 5.28
N LEU A 49 -13.25 -18.03 6.35
CA LEU A 49 -13.77 -19.28 6.88
C LEU A 49 -15.27 -19.18 7.21
N LEU A 50 -15.68 -18.13 7.92
CA LEU A 50 -17.08 -17.87 8.27
C LEU A 50 -17.97 -17.76 7.02
N GLY A 51 -17.54 -17.01 6.01
CA GLY A 51 -18.28 -16.88 4.75
C GLY A 51 -18.44 -18.21 3.99
N HIS A 52 -17.50 -19.13 4.14
CA HIS A 52 -17.63 -20.49 3.62
C HIS A 52 -18.52 -21.37 4.50
N ALA A 53 -18.40 -21.25 5.83
CA ALA A 53 -19.13 -22.02 6.83
C ALA A 53 -20.64 -21.73 6.81
N CYS A 54 -21.04 -20.47 6.62
CA CYS A 54 -22.44 -20.07 6.48
C CYS A 54 -23.15 -20.78 5.30
N LYS A 55 -22.40 -21.18 4.27
CA LYS A 55 -22.92 -21.88 3.08
C LYS A 55 -22.95 -23.40 3.23
N VAL A 56 -22.48 -23.95 4.35
CA VAL A 56 -22.45 -25.39 4.60
C VAL A 56 -23.63 -25.76 5.49
N GLN A 57 -24.48 -26.66 5.00
CA GLN A 57 -25.57 -27.22 5.80
C GLN A 57 -24.98 -28.20 6.83
N GLY A 58 -25.39 -28.10 8.09
CA GLY A 58 -24.98 -29.00 9.16
C GLY A 58 -24.03 -28.42 10.22
N ILE A 59 -23.56 -27.17 10.06
CA ILE A 59 -22.80 -26.48 11.11
C ILE A 59 -23.79 -25.85 12.11
N PRO A 60 -23.69 -26.16 13.42
CA PRO A 60 -24.58 -25.56 14.42
C PRO A 60 -24.44 -24.03 14.48
N PRO A 61 -25.54 -23.28 14.55
CA PRO A 61 -25.50 -21.82 14.59
C PRO A 61 -24.71 -21.28 15.79
N ALA A 62 -24.71 -21.99 16.92
CA ALA A 62 -23.91 -21.64 18.09
C ALA A 62 -22.39 -21.61 17.78
N LYS A 63 -21.89 -22.51 16.93
CA LYS A 63 -20.47 -22.54 16.54
C LYS A 63 -20.12 -21.37 15.61
N LEU A 64 -21.03 -21.03 14.69
CA LEU A 64 -20.88 -19.86 13.81
C LEU A 64 -20.86 -18.55 14.62
N ALA A 65 -21.79 -18.39 15.55
CA ALA A 65 -21.83 -17.21 16.43
C ALA A 65 -20.56 -17.08 17.28
N THR A 66 -20.00 -18.21 17.73
CA THR A 66 -18.75 -18.16 18.51
C THR A 66 -17.55 -17.83 17.62
N LEU A 67 -17.50 -18.34 16.38
CA LEU A 67 -16.49 -17.94 15.40
C LEU A 67 -16.57 -16.43 15.10
N GLU A 68 -17.77 -15.88 14.94
CA GLU A 68 -18.01 -14.44 14.79
C GLU A 68 -17.49 -13.64 16.00
N ALA A 69 -17.79 -14.10 17.22
CA ALA A 69 -17.29 -13.46 18.43
C ALA A 69 -15.75 -13.46 18.51
N ILE A 70 -15.09 -14.55 18.08
CA ILE A 70 -13.63 -14.63 17.99
C ILE A 70 -13.08 -13.62 16.98
N ILE A 71 -13.72 -13.49 15.81
CA ILE A 71 -13.34 -12.53 14.76
C ILE A 71 -13.44 -11.09 15.28
N LEU A 72 -14.54 -10.76 15.96
CA LEU A 72 -14.79 -9.42 16.51
C LEU A 72 -13.77 -9.04 17.59
N LYS A 73 -13.36 -9.99 18.44
CA LYS A 73 -12.30 -9.79 19.45
C LYS A 73 -10.91 -9.57 18.84
N LYS A 74 -10.70 -9.91 17.57
CA LYS A 74 -9.38 -9.83 16.93
C LYS A 74 -9.10 -8.40 16.45
N HIS A 75 -8.08 -7.79 17.04
CA HIS A 75 -7.57 -6.49 16.63
C HIS A 75 -7.07 -6.54 15.18
N SER A 76 -7.48 -5.55 14.38
CA SER A 76 -7.02 -5.37 13.01
C SER A 76 -5.92 -4.33 12.99
N LYS A 77 -4.70 -4.70 12.58
CA LYS A 77 -3.65 -3.72 12.31
C LYS A 77 -4.02 -3.00 11.00
N GLN A 78 -4.58 -1.80 11.09
CA GLN A 78 -4.67 -0.92 9.93
C GLN A 78 -3.24 -0.53 9.53
N LYS A 79 -2.90 -0.69 8.26
CA LYS A 79 -1.66 -0.12 7.73
C LYS A 79 -1.86 1.39 7.77
N SER A 80 -1.04 2.09 8.55
CA SER A 80 -1.01 3.55 8.55
C SER A 80 -0.83 4.02 7.11
N GLU A 81 -1.70 4.92 6.67
CA GLU A 81 -1.53 5.57 5.37
C GLU A 81 -0.17 6.27 5.39
N ILE A 82 0.69 5.91 4.43
CA ILE A 82 1.98 6.59 4.28
C ILE A 82 1.63 7.98 3.78
N THR A 83 1.63 8.98 4.67
CA THR A 83 1.55 10.38 4.28
C THR A 83 2.83 10.71 3.52
N ILE A 84 2.85 10.43 2.23
CA ILE A 84 3.87 10.98 1.33
C ILE A 84 3.50 12.45 1.20
N THR A 85 3.92 13.26 2.17
CA THR A 85 3.96 14.72 2.02
C THR A 85 4.95 14.99 0.90
N ARG A 86 4.44 15.05 -0.33
CA ARG A 86 5.20 15.53 -1.47
C ARG A 86 5.34 17.03 -1.22
N GLU A 87 6.44 17.43 -0.60
CA GLU A 87 6.77 18.84 -0.40
C GLU A 87 6.58 19.53 -1.74
N LYS A 88 5.66 20.49 -1.76
CA LYS A 88 5.34 21.29 -2.92
C LYS A 88 6.54 22.21 -3.15
N ARG A 89 7.57 21.68 -3.81
CA ARG A 89 8.80 22.43 -4.10
C ARG A 89 8.36 23.71 -4.81
N GLU A 90 8.54 24.87 -4.21
CA GLU A 90 8.13 26.13 -4.83
C GLU A 90 9.04 26.43 -6.02
N LYS A 91 8.48 26.98 -7.10
CA LYS A 91 9.27 27.35 -8.28
C LYS A 91 10.18 28.51 -7.89
N ASP A 92 11.49 28.30 -8.05
CA ASP A 92 12.49 29.31 -7.71
C ASP A 92 12.39 30.49 -8.68
N PRO A 93 12.10 31.72 -8.23
CA PRO A 93 11.96 32.89 -9.11
C PRO A 93 13.29 33.32 -9.73
N GLU A 94 14.42 32.98 -9.09
CA GLU A 94 15.77 33.30 -9.60
C GLU A 94 16.07 32.57 -10.93
N ILE A 95 15.57 31.33 -11.09
CA ILE A 95 15.78 30.53 -12.29
C ILE A 95 15.06 31.17 -13.49
N GLN A 96 13.84 31.68 -13.26
CA GLN A 96 13.05 32.33 -14.31
C GLN A 96 13.77 33.59 -14.83
N LEU A 97 14.27 34.43 -13.93
CA LEU A 97 15.00 35.65 -14.29
C LEU A 97 16.25 35.35 -15.12
N LEU A 98 17.02 34.32 -14.74
CA LEU A 98 18.21 33.92 -15.50
C LEU A 98 17.89 33.43 -16.91
N ILE A 99 16.80 32.69 -17.08
CA ILE A 99 16.34 32.22 -18.39
C ILE A 99 15.96 33.41 -19.28
N ASP A 100 15.19 34.35 -18.74
CA ASP A 100 14.73 35.52 -19.50
C ASP A 100 15.89 36.46 -19.87
N ASP A 101 16.86 36.68 -18.97
CA ASP A 101 18.05 37.50 -19.24
C ASP A 101 18.92 36.93 -20.36
N ILE A 102 19.14 35.60 -20.37
CA ILE A 102 19.92 34.95 -21.42
C ILE A 102 19.19 35.00 -22.76
N LEU A 103 17.87 34.71 -22.77
CA LEU A 103 17.08 34.75 -24.01
C LEU A 103 16.90 36.17 -24.57
N LYS A 104 16.94 37.19 -23.72
CA LYS A 104 16.94 38.60 -24.16
C LYS A 104 18.18 38.95 -24.98
N LYS A 105 19.34 38.38 -24.65
CA LYS A 105 20.61 38.59 -25.37
C LYS A 105 20.80 37.59 -26.53
N TYR A 106 20.32 36.36 -26.36
CA TYR A 106 20.47 35.26 -27.32
C TYR A 106 19.13 34.50 -27.48
N PRO A 107 18.21 35.00 -28.31
CA PRO A 107 16.87 34.44 -28.43
C PRO A 107 16.85 33.02 -29.01
N GLU A 108 17.87 32.63 -29.78
CA GLU A 108 17.99 31.31 -30.42
C GLU A 108 18.78 30.29 -29.58
N HIS A 109 19.03 30.54 -28.30
CA HIS A 109 19.80 29.63 -27.45
C HIS A 109 19.02 28.35 -27.12
N LYS A 110 19.17 27.32 -27.97
CA LYS A 110 18.43 26.04 -27.95
C LYS A 110 18.31 25.41 -26.55
N ARG A 111 19.37 25.42 -25.76
CA ARG A 111 19.39 24.80 -24.43
C ARG A 111 18.61 25.58 -23.38
N VAL A 112 18.58 26.90 -23.49
CA VAL A 112 17.85 27.78 -22.54
C VAL A 112 16.37 27.84 -22.92
N LEU A 113 16.04 27.78 -24.22
CA LEU A 113 14.66 27.55 -24.68
C LEU A 113 14.09 26.23 -24.15
N PHE A 114 14.90 25.16 -24.13
CA PHE A 114 14.51 23.89 -23.52
C PHE A 114 14.22 24.04 -22.01
N PHE A 115 15.05 24.78 -21.27
CA PHE A 115 14.81 25.05 -19.85
C PHE A 115 13.55 25.88 -19.60
N LYS A 116 13.29 26.90 -20.45
CA LYS A 116 12.06 27.70 -20.41
C LYS A 116 10.82 26.82 -20.59
N HIS A 117 10.79 26.02 -21.65
CA HIS A 117 9.68 25.11 -21.93
C HIS A 117 9.44 24.11 -20.78
N LYS A 118 10.52 23.59 -20.18
CA LYS A 118 10.44 22.68 -19.03
C LYS A 118 9.88 23.37 -17.77
N TYR A 119 10.29 24.61 -17.52
CA TYR A 119 9.81 25.42 -16.38
C TYR A 119 8.33 25.84 -16.54
N ASP A 120 7.91 26.20 -17.76
CA ASP A 120 6.53 26.53 -18.12
C ASP A 120 5.59 25.34 -17.92
N GLN A 121 6.04 24.13 -18.30
CA GLN A 121 5.31 22.88 -18.09
C GLN A 121 5.27 22.41 -16.62
N SER A 122 5.75 23.24 -15.68
CA SER A 122 5.78 22.97 -14.23
C SER A 122 6.67 21.78 -13.82
N PHE A 123 7.65 21.44 -14.66
CA PHE A 123 8.73 20.54 -14.27
C PHE A 123 9.88 21.34 -13.64
N PHE A 124 10.37 20.87 -12.50
CA PHE A 124 11.56 21.45 -11.86
C PHE A 124 12.81 21.10 -12.66
N LEU A 125 13.73 22.06 -12.75
CA LEU A 125 15.08 21.78 -13.23
C LEU A 125 15.82 20.93 -12.19
N ASN A 126 16.53 19.92 -12.66
CA ASN A 126 17.40 19.10 -11.84
C ASN A 126 18.62 19.94 -11.39
N PRO A 127 19.30 19.63 -10.26
CA PRO A 127 20.46 20.41 -9.82
C PRO A 127 21.56 20.57 -10.88
N ALA A 128 21.79 19.54 -11.70
CA ALA A 128 22.73 19.60 -12.83
C ALA A 128 22.32 20.62 -13.90
N GLU A 129 21.01 20.75 -14.17
CA GLU A 129 20.46 21.70 -15.14
C GLU A 129 20.54 23.14 -14.61
N ILE A 130 20.36 23.33 -13.30
CA ILE A 130 20.53 24.63 -12.63
C ILE A 130 21.99 25.08 -12.70
N GLU A 131 22.94 24.16 -12.47
CA GLU A 131 24.37 24.46 -12.60
C GLU A 131 24.75 24.83 -14.04
N GLU A 132 24.20 24.12 -15.02
CA GLU A 132 24.40 24.40 -16.45
C GLU A 132 23.83 25.78 -16.83
N LEU A 133 22.64 26.14 -16.35
CA LEU A 133 22.03 27.46 -16.54
C LEU A 133 22.90 28.58 -15.93
N LYS A 134 23.39 28.39 -14.70
CA LYS A 134 24.31 29.34 -14.03
C LYS A 134 25.61 29.51 -14.80
N ARG A 135 26.13 28.42 -15.38
CA ARG A 135 27.31 28.45 -16.25
C ARG A 135 27.04 29.30 -17.49
N PHE A 136 25.92 29.08 -18.19
CA PHE A 136 25.55 29.89 -19.35
C PHE A 136 25.38 31.37 -19.00
N ALA A 137 24.71 31.69 -17.89
CA ALA A 137 24.60 33.06 -17.41
C ALA A 137 25.99 33.69 -17.21
N LYS A 138 26.93 32.99 -16.58
CA LYS A 138 28.30 33.48 -16.35
C LYS A 138 29.08 33.74 -17.64
N TYR A 139 28.93 32.90 -18.67
CA TYR A 139 29.67 33.06 -19.94
C TYR A 139 29.00 34.03 -20.92
N LEU A 140 27.66 34.05 -20.96
CA LEU A 140 26.90 34.81 -21.96
C LEU A 140 26.52 36.21 -21.45
N LEU A 141 26.36 36.40 -20.14
CA LEU A 141 26.07 37.69 -19.52
C LEU A 141 27.31 38.41 -19.00
N LYS A 142 28.49 37.75 -18.97
CA LYS A 142 29.76 38.48 -18.76
C LYS A 142 29.97 39.46 -19.91
N LYS A 143 30.10 40.73 -19.54
CA LYS A 143 30.87 41.73 -20.29
C LYS A 143 32.33 41.58 -19.88
#